data_AF-A0A6F8TLX7-F1
#
_entry.id   AF-A0A6F8TLX7-F1
#
_cell.length_a   1.000
_cell.length_b   1.000
_cell.length_c   1.000
_cell.angle_alpha   90.00
_cell.angle_beta   90.00
_cell.angle_gamma   90.00
#
_symmetry.space_group_name_H-M   'P 1'
#
loop_
_entity.id
_entity.type
_entity.pdbx_description
1 polymer ?
#
loop_
_entity_poly.entity_id
_entity_poly.type
_entity_poly.pdbx_seq_one_letter_code
_entity_poly.pdbx_strand_id
1 'polypeptide(L)'
;MRKVPLSNEELRNYAKKQSPFNNMTITYRKSHILEVGGYQHHLWMEDYNLFLRVIAKGYKIENLPDVLVYARIDNGMHGRRKGLQYIKSEKQLLDLKKQLKLQNPLYANMLFLVRSAFRLLPANLLGTIYNTFLRKDIKNE
;
A
#
# COMPACT_ATOMS: atom_id res chain seq x y z
N MET A 1 6.44 -9.87 9.93
CA MET A 1 6.98 -9.86 8.56
C MET A 1 5.83 -9.68 7.58
N ARG A 2 5.97 -8.83 6.56
CA ARG A 2 4.93 -8.61 5.53
C ARG A 2 5.03 -9.68 4.46
N LYS A 3 3.98 -10.50 4.31
CA LYS A 3 3.86 -11.47 3.20
C LYS A 3 3.25 -10.78 1.97
N VAL A 4 3.87 -11.00 0.81
CA VAL A 4 3.39 -10.53 -0.50
C VAL A 4 3.31 -11.72 -1.46
N PRO A 5 2.39 -11.74 -2.43
CA PRO A 5 2.31 -12.84 -3.39
C PRO A 5 3.58 -12.95 -4.25
N LEU A 6 3.79 -14.12 -4.85
CA LEU A 6 4.99 -14.40 -5.64
C LEU A 6 4.74 -14.25 -7.14
N SER A 7 3.57 -14.70 -7.61
CA SER A 7 3.28 -14.77 -9.05
C SER A 7 2.79 -13.45 -9.64
N ASN A 8 3.00 -13.28 -10.94
CA ASN A 8 2.58 -12.10 -11.68
C ASN A 8 1.06 -11.84 -11.59
N GLU A 9 0.24 -12.88 -11.71
CA GLU A 9 -1.22 -12.72 -11.67
C GLU A 9 -1.71 -12.28 -10.30
N GLU A 10 -1.24 -12.95 -9.24
CA GLU A 10 -1.60 -12.62 -7.87
C GLU A 10 -1.11 -11.21 -7.52
N LEU A 11 0.10 -10.83 -7.95
CA LEU A 11 0.64 -9.51 -7.70
C LEU A 11 -0.16 -8.41 -8.39
N ARG A 12 -0.63 -8.65 -9.62
CA ARG A 12 -1.52 -7.72 -10.34
C ARG A 12 -2.83 -7.51 -9.60
N ASN A 13 -3.41 -8.58 -9.06
CA ASN A 13 -4.62 -8.49 -8.25
C ASN A 13 -4.36 -7.83 -6.89
N TYR A 14 -3.21 -8.11 -6.26
CA TYR A 14 -2.81 -7.53 -5.00
C TYR A 14 -2.52 -6.03 -5.11
N ALA A 15 -1.89 -5.60 -6.20
CA ALA A 15 -1.57 -4.20 -6.54
C ALA A 15 -2.81 -3.29 -6.63
N LYS A 16 -4.00 -3.85 -6.81
CA LYS A 16 -5.26 -3.10 -6.72
C LYS A 16 -5.48 -2.55 -5.31
N LYS A 17 -5.08 -3.31 -4.29
CA LYS A 17 -5.30 -3.00 -2.87
C LYS A 17 -4.06 -2.40 -2.20
N GLN A 18 -2.89 -2.99 -2.41
CA GLN A 18 -1.65 -2.61 -1.70
C GLN A 18 -0.42 -2.73 -2.61
N SER A 19 0.66 -1.99 -2.32
CA SER A 19 1.89 -2.01 -3.13
C SER A 19 2.40 -3.46 -3.32
N PRO A 20 2.67 -3.94 -4.54
CA PRO A 20 3.02 -5.34 -4.78
C PRO A 20 4.39 -5.76 -4.23
N PHE A 21 5.26 -4.80 -3.90
CA PHE A 21 6.65 -5.08 -3.54
C PHE A 21 7.04 -4.56 -2.16
N ASN A 22 8.17 -5.09 -1.68
CA ASN A 22 8.96 -4.48 -0.62
C ASN A 22 10.11 -3.71 -1.27
N ASN A 23 10.11 -2.38 -1.16
CA ASN A 23 10.94 -1.51 -2.01
C ASN A 23 12.45 -1.68 -1.86
N MET A 24 12.90 -2.27 -0.74
CA MET A 24 14.31 -2.31 -0.34
C MET A 24 15.13 -3.30 -1.18
N THR A 25 14.47 -4.25 -1.85
CA THR A 25 15.11 -5.38 -2.52
C THR A 25 14.59 -5.57 -3.95
N ILE A 26 14.24 -4.47 -4.62
CA ILE A 26 13.71 -4.53 -5.99
C ILE A 26 14.84 -4.37 -7.00
N THR A 27 14.86 -5.27 -7.99
CA THR A 27 15.63 -5.12 -9.22
C THR A 27 14.70 -5.02 -10.41
N TYR A 28 15.03 -4.19 -11.39
CA TYR A 28 14.21 -4.01 -12.60
C TYR A 28 15.07 -3.68 -13.82
N ARG A 29 14.51 -3.88 -15.02
CA ARG A 29 15.13 -3.42 -16.26
C ARG A 29 14.99 -1.89 -16.37
N LYS A 30 16.12 -1.18 -16.50
CA LYS A 30 16.15 0.28 -16.62
C LYS A 30 15.27 0.78 -17.77
N SER A 31 15.31 0.12 -18.93
CA SER A 31 14.51 0.48 -20.09
C SER A 31 13.00 0.49 -19.80
N HIS A 32 12.49 -0.54 -19.10
CA HIS A 32 11.07 -0.61 -18.73
C HIS A 32 10.66 0.51 -17.78
N ILE A 33 11.53 0.87 -16.83
CA ILE A 33 11.25 1.96 -15.88
C ILE A 33 11.27 3.32 -16.59
N LEU A 34 12.22 3.55 -17.49
CA LEU A 34 12.26 4.78 -18.28
C LEU A 34 11.06 4.90 -19.22
N GLU A 35 10.62 3.80 -19.83
CA GLU A 35 9.46 3.81 -20.74
C GLU A 35 8.16 4.19 -20.04
N VAL A 36 7.99 3.84 -18.76
CA VAL A 36 6.83 4.29 -17.98
C VAL A 36 7.00 5.69 -17.39
N GLY A 37 8.17 6.32 -17.52
CA GLY A 37 8.47 7.68 -17.07
C GLY A 37 9.14 7.77 -15.70
N GLY A 38 9.80 6.72 -15.23
CA GLY A 38 10.58 6.71 -13.98
C GLY A 38 9.79 7.06 -12.72
N TYR A 39 10.48 7.42 -11.65
CA TYR A 39 9.83 7.89 -10.42
C TYR A 39 9.16 9.26 -10.63
N GLN A 40 7.94 9.39 -10.13
CA GLN A 40 7.19 10.64 -10.17
C GLN A 40 6.84 11.06 -8.75
N HIS A 41 6.79 12.37 -8.51
CA HIS A 41 6.42 12.90 -7.20
C HIS A 41 4.99 12.46 -6.83
N HIS A 42 4.89 11.75 -5.72
CA HIS A 42 3.65 11.29 -5.15
C HIS A 42 3.91 11.01 -3.67
N LEU A 43 3.84 12.05 -2.86
CA LEU A 43 4.22 12.05 -1.45
C LEU A 43 3.87 10.73 -0.73
N TRP A 44 4.89 9.97 -0.31
CA TRP A 44 4.83 8.68 0.40
C TRP A 44 4.44 7.44 -0.41
N MET A 45 4.08 7.58 -1.68
CA MET A 45 3.59 6.49 -2.53
C MET A 45 4.28 6.43 -3.90
N GLU A 46 5.47 7.01 -4.02
CA GLU A 46 6.26 7.08 -5.24
C GLU A 46 6.51 5.70 -5.86
N ASP A 47 6.91 4.73 -5.03
CA ASP A 47 7.13 3.34 -5.47
C ASP A 47 5.83 2.68 -5.93
N TYR A 48 4.74 2.87 -5.19
CA TYR A 48 3.45 2.27 -5.55
C TYR A 48 2.93 2.86 -6.87
N ASN A 49 3.08 4.18 -7.06
CA ASN A 49 2.79 4.84 -8.32
C ASN A 49 3.58 4.21 -9.47
N LEU A 50 4.90 4.12 -9.32
CA LEU A 50 5.78 3.56 -10.35
C LEU A 50 5.32 2.16 -10.76
N PHE A 51 5.12 1.26 -9.79
CA PHE A 51 4.79 -0.13 -10.11
C PHE A 51 3.36 -0.31 -10.64
N LEU A 52 2.41 0.57 -10.28
CA LEU A 52 1.11 0.59 -10.95
C LEU A 52 1.25 0.91 -12.43
N ARG A 53 2.10 1.88 -12.81
CA ARG A 53 2.38 2.19 -14.22
C ARG A 53 3.09 1.05 -14.94
N VAL A 54 4.07 0.40 -14.30
CA VAL A 54 4.74 -0.81 -14.83
C VAL A 54 3.73 -1.93 -15.09
N ILE A 55 2.83 -2.19 -14.14
CA ILE A 55 1.77 -3.20 -14.27
C ILE A 55 0.81 -2.85 -15.41
N ALA A 56 0.37 -1.59 -15.48
CA ALA A 56 -0.56 -1.10 -16.50
C ALA A 56 0.03 -1.18 -17.91
N LYS A 57 1.35 -1.02 -18.05
CA LYS A 57 2.08 -1.20 -19.31
C LYS A 57 2.20 -2.66 -19.74
N GLY A 58 1.86 -3.62 -18.86
CA GLY A 58 1.82 -5.05 -19.20
C GLY A 58 3.10 -5.81 -18.87
N TYR A 59 4.10 -5.19 -18.25
CA TYR A 59 5.34 -5.91 -17.91
C TYR A 59 5.12 -6.98 -16.83
N LYS A 60 5.83 -8.11 -16.98
CA LYS A 60 5.81 -9.19 -15.98
C LYS A 60 6.46 -8.72 -14.68
N ILE A 61 5.84 -9.09 -13.56
CA ILE A 61 6.34 -8.81 -12.21
C ILE A 61 6.28 -10.05 -11.33
N GLU A 62 7.30 -10.28 -10.49
CA GLU A 62 7.39 -11.44 -9.61
C GLU A 62 8.12 -11.05 -8.32
N ASN A 63 7.83 -11.74 -7.21
CA ASN A 63 8.63 -11.66 -5.98
C ASN A 63 9.38 -12.97 -5.76
N LEU A 64 10.56 -12.87 -5.15
CA LEU A 64 11.29 -14.02 -4.64
C LEU A 64 10.72 -14.46 -3.28
N PRO A 65 10.73 -15.76 -2.96
CA PRO A 65 10.30 -16.26 -1.66
C PRO A 65 11.30 -15.92 -0.53
N ASP A 66 12.54 -15.57 -0.89
CA ASP A 66 13.64 -15.35 0.03
C ASP A 66 13.56 -14.03 0.79
N VAL A 67 14.04 -14.04 2.03
CA VAL A 67 14.24 -12.83 2.83
C VAL A 67 15.61 -12.25 2.52
N LEU A 68 15.63 -11.18 1.74
CA LEU A 68 16.88 -10.58 1.25
C LEU A 68 17.34 -9.36 2.05
N VAL A 69 16.55 -8.88 3.01
CA VAL A 69 16.89 -7.67 3.78
C VAL A 69 16.41 -7.75 5.21
N TYR A 70 17.27 -7.30 6.12
CA TYR A 70 16.92 -6.93 7.48
C TYR A 70 16.86 -5.40 7.57
N ALA A 71 15.65 -4.84 7.67
CA ALA A 71 15.43 -3.39 7.68
C ALA A 71 15.17 -2.88 9.10
N ARG A 72 15.81 -1.77 9.46
CA ARG A 72 15.50 -1.03 10.69
C ARG A 72 14.28 -0.15 10.44
N ILE A 73 13.27 -0.27 11.29
CA ILE A 73 12.08 0.59 11.25
C ILE A 73 12.11 1.53 12.45
N ASP A 74 11.79 2.79 12.22
CA ASP A 74 11.61 3.77 13.28
C ASP A 74 10.13 3.82 13.72
N ASN A 75 9.90 4.13 15.00
CA ASN A 75 8.59 4.24 15.63
C ASN A 75 7.70 5.31 14.96
N GLY A 76 8.29 6.30 14.28
CA GLY A 76 7.57 7.35 13.55
C GLY A 76 6.94 6.94 12.21
N MET A 77 7.13 5.70 11.73
CA MET A 77 6.54 5.27 10.45
C MET A 77 5.01 5.23 10.45
N HIS A 78 4.40 4.87 11.59
CA HIS A 78 2.94 4.74 11.69
C HIS A 78 2.25 6.10 11.81
N GLY A 79 2.88 7.07 12.49
CA GLY A 79 2.36 8.43 12.64
C GLY A 79 2.25 9.17 11.32
N ARG A 80 3.18 8.92 10.38
CA ARG A 80 3.18 9.50 9.02
C ARG A 80 2.02 9.03 8.14
N ARG A 81 1.32 7.95 8.51
CA ARG A 81 0.22 7.36 7.74
C ARG A 81 -1.15 7.69 8.32
N LYS A 82 -1.37 8.94 8.72
CA LYS A 82 -2.63 9.46 9.27
C LYS A 82 -2.90 10.88 8.75
N GLY A 83 -4.14 11.33 8.94
CA GLY A 83 -4.52 12.72 8.69
C GLY A 83 -4.75 13.08 7.22
N LEU A 84 -5.16 14.33 7.00
CA LEU A 84 -5.64 14.83 5.71
C LEU A 84 -4.57 14.81 4.61
N GLN A 85 -3.31 15.04 4.96
CA GLN A 85 -2.22 14.99 3.99
C GLN A 85 -2.06 13.59 3.40
N TYR A 86 -2.22 12.54 4.23
CA TYR A 86 -2.14 11.16 3.77
C TYR A 86 -3.33 10.78 2.90
N ILE A 87 -4.51 11.29 3.23
CA ILE A 87 -5.72 11.10 2.42
C ILE A 87 -5.58 11.79 1.06
N LYS A 88 -4.98 12.99 1.01
CA LYS A 88 -4.66 13.67 -0.26
C LYS A 88 -3.74 12.82 -1.14
N SER A 89 -2.71 12.19 -0.55
CA SER A 89 -1.85 11.23 -1.25
C SER A 89 -2.64 9.99 -1.72
N GLU A 90 -3.47 9.38 -0.86
CA GLU A 90 -4.34 8.26 -1.26
C GLU A 90 -5.34 8.62 -2.37
N LYS A 91 -5.78 9.88 -2.42
CA LYS A 91 -6.64 10.39 -3.50
C LYS A 91 -5.88 10.49 -4.83
N GLN A 92 -4.64 10.99 -4.81
CA GLN A 92 -3.78 10.97 -5.99
C GLN A 92 -3.56 9.53 -6.48
N LEU A 93 -3.39 8.56 -5.57
CA LEU A 93 -3.29 7.15 -5.92
C LEU A 93 -4.58 6.58 -6.51
N LEU A 94 -5.75 6.96 -5.97
CA LEU A 94 -7.04 6.58 -6.53
C LEU A 94 -7.19 7.06 -7.98
N ASP A 95 -6.84 8.32 -8.23
CA ASP A 95 -6.96 8.93 -9.56
C ASP A 95 -6.02 8.25 -10.55
N LEU A 96 -4.79 7.96 -10.14
CA LEU A 96 -3.84 7.17 -10.94
C LEU A 96 -4.41 5.78 -11.29
N LYS A 97 -4.99 5.06 -10.32
CA LYS A 97 -5.57 3.72 -10.57
C LYS A 97 -6.73 3.77 -11.56
N LYS A 98 -7.55 4.83 -11.51
CA LYS A 98 -8.64 5.05 -12.47
C LYS A 98 -8.09 5.37 -13.86
N GLN A 99 -7.11 6.25 -13.97
CA GLN A 99 -6.44 6.59 -15.22
C GLN A 99 -5.83 5.36 -15.89
N LEU A 100 -5.16 4.51 -15.11
CA LEU A 100 -4.53 3.29 -15.58
C LEU A 100 -5.51 2.13 -15.82
N LYS A 101 -6.81 2.30 -15.50
CA LYS A 101 -7.87 1.30 -15.67
C LYS A 101 -7.53 -0.06 -15.03
N LEU A 102 -6.78 -0.06 -13.92
CA LEU A 102 -6.30 -1.29 -13.28
C LEU A 102 -7.37 -2.05 -12.49
N GLN A 103 -8.49 -1.40 -12.18
CA GLN A 103 -9.59 -1.97 -11.43
C GLN A 103 -10.89 -1.22 -11.72
N ASN A 104 -12.02 -1.84 -11.36
CA ASN A 104 -13.32 -1.21 -11.45
C ASN A 104 -13.36 0.10 -10.64
N PRO A 105 -13.83 1.23 -11.21
CA PRO A 105 -13.87 2.51 -10.52
C PRO A 105 -14.71 2.52 -9.23
N LEU A 106 -15.83 1.80 -9.18
CA LEU A 106 -16.67 1.70 -7.97
C LEU A 106 -15.89 1.04 -6.83
N TYR A 107 -15.25 -0.10 -7.14
CA TYR A 107 -14.40 -0.80 -6.18
C TYR A 107 -13.24 0.09 -5.68
N ALA A 108 -12.61 0.84 -6.58
CA ALA A 108 -11.52 1.76 -6.26
C ALA A 108 -11.97 2.85 -5.28
N ASN A 109 -13.12 3.47 -5.53
CA ASN A 109 -13.70 4.50 -4.67
C ASN A 109 -14.06 3.93 -3.29
N MET A 110 -14.71 2.77 -3.24
CA MET A 110 -15.07 2.11 -1.97
C MET A 110 -13.82 1.83 -1.13
N LEU A 111 -12.77 1.28 -1.73
CA LEU A 111 -11.51 1.02 -1.03
C LEU A 111 -10.86 2.31 -0.50
N PHE A 112 -10.89 3.39 -1.28
CA PHE A 112 -10.37 4.69 -0.86
C PHE A 112 -11.16 5.24 0.35
N LEU A 113 -12.49 5.17 0.33
CA LEU A 113 -13.33 5.65 1.43
C LEU A 113 -13.04 4.88 2.73
N VAL A 114 -13.00 3.54 2.66
CA VAL A 114 -12.68 2.69 3.82
C VAL A 114 -11.31 3.07 4.38
N ARG A 115 -10.27 3.17 3.53
CA ARG A 115 -8.93 3.55 3.98
C ARG A 115 -8.92 4.94 4.61
N SER A 116 -9.54 5.92 3.96
CA SER A 116 -9.58 7.31 4.43
C SER A 116 -10.25 7.43 5.79
N ALA A 117 -11.34 6.70 6.02
CA ALA A 117 -12.00 6.66 7.33
C ALA A 117 -11.04 6.20 8.44
N PHE A 118 -10.28 5.11 8.21
CA PHE A 118 -9.27 4.66 9.17
C PHE A 118 -8.12 5.65 9.39
N ARG A 119 -7.77 6.47 8.39
CA ARG A 119 -6.70 7.49 8.50
C ARG A 119 -7.11 8.70 9.32
N LEU A 120 -8.42 8.96 9.45
CA LEU A 120 -8.98 10.03 10.28
C LEU A 120 -9.22 9.62 11.74
N LEU A 121 -9.18 8.31 12.05
CA LEU A 121 -9.42 7.85 13.41
C LEU A 121 -8.37 8.43 14.38
N PRO A 122 -8.81 9.18 15.40
CA PRO A 122 -7.91 9.63 16.45
C PRO A 122 -7.35 8.40 17.17
N ALA A 123 -6.07 8.45 17.57
CA ALA A 123 -5.42 7.33 18.25
C ALA A 123 -6.21 6.84 19.48
N ASN A 124 -6.94 7.75 20.10
CA ASN A 124 -7.70 7.54 21.33
C ASN A 124 -8.95 6.66 21.13
N LEU A 125 -9.56 6.66 19.94
CA LEU A 125 -10.79 5.88 19.69
C LEU A 125 -10.51 4.36 19.62
N LEU A 126 -9.32 3.99 19.14
CA LEU A 126 -8.88 2.59 19.14
C LEU A 126 -8.70 2.06 20.57
N GLY A 127 -8.21 2.89 21.50
CA GLY A 127 -8.10 2.55 22.91
C GLY A 127 -9.46 2.32 23.57
N THR A 128 -10.46 3.13 23.24
CA THR A 128 -11.83 2.96 23.76
C THR A 128 -12.49 1.69 23.24
N ILE A 129 -12.39 1.39 21.93
CA ILE A 129 -12.94 0.15 21.36
C ILE A 129 -12.27 -1.08 21.97
N TYR A 130 -10.95 -1.04 22.21
CA TYR A 130 -10.23 -2.13 22.86
C TYR A 130 -10.69 -2.34 24.31
N ASN A 131 -10.86 -1.25 25.07
CA ASN A 131 -11.26 -1.32 26.48
C ASN A 131 -12.74 -1.67 26.67
N THR A 132 -13.63 -1.33 25.73
CA THR A 132 -15.08 -1.57 25.84
C THR A 132 -15.51 -2.93 25.28
N PHE A 133 -14.86 -3.45 24.24
CA PHE A 133 -15.29 -4.70 23.58
C PHE A 133 -14.33 -5.89 23.72
N LEU A 134 -13.04 -5.66 24.02
CA LEU A 134 -12.01 -6.70 24.07
C LEU A 134 -11.42 -6.96 25.45
N ARG A 135 -11.76 -6.15 26.46
CA ARG A 135 -11.50 -6.49 27.86
C ARG A 135 -12.58 -7.47 28.33
N LYS A 136 -12.52 -8.72 27.87
CA LYS A 136 -13.00 -9.84 28.69
C LYS A 136 -12.02 -9.97 29.83
N ASP A 137 -12.54 -9.98 31.05
CA ASP A 137 -11.76 -10.24 32.25
C ASP A 137 -10.84 -11.45 32.02
N ILE A 138 -9.53 -11.21 32.10
CA ILE A 138 -8.57 -12.28 32.33
C ILE A 138 -8.91 -12.79 33.74
N LYS A 139 -9.71 -13.86 33.82
CA LYS A 139 -9.75 -14.67 35.04
C LYS A 139 -8.35 -15.27 35.17
N ASN A 140 -7.63 -14.81 36.18
CA ASN A 140 -6.46 -15.52 36.69
C ASN A 140 -6.98 -16.82 37.32
N GLU A 141 -6.61 -17.97 36.75
CA GLU A 141 -6.50 -19.25 37.45
C GLU A 141 -5.03 -19.49 37.80
#